data_AF-A0A932QHD1-F1
#
_entry.id   AF-A0A932QHD1-F1
#
_cell.length_a   1.000
_cell.length_b   1.000
_cell.length_c   1.000
_cell.angle_alpha   90.00
_cell.angle_beta   90.00
_cell.angle_gamma   90.00
#
_symmetry.space_group_name_H-M   'P 1'
#
loop_
_entity.id
_entity.type
_entity.pdbx_description
1 polymer ?
#
loop_
_entity_poly.entity_id
_entity_poly.type
_entity_poly.pdbx_seq_one_letter_code
_entity_poly.pdbx_strand_id
1 'polypeptide(L)' 'MTRPPPDDPAGPADRRRDGSATATPADGPAPAEHCDHCGETALVWRKCKLVCTACGNINKSCADL' A
#
# COMPACT_ATOMS: atom_id res chain seq x y z
N MET A 1 48.82 14.21 36.94
CA MET A 1 48.17 15.19 36.05
C MET A 1 47.88 14.46 34.74
N THR A 2 46.59 14.16 34.54
CA THR A 2 45.85 13.66 33.36
C THR A 2 46.41 12.53 32.47
N ARG A 3 45.66 11.41 32.48
CA ARG A 3 45.81 10.15 31.72
C ARG A 3 45.56 10.33 30.20
N PRO A 4 46.18 9.52 29.32
CA PRO A 4 45.85 9.49 27.89
C PRO A 4 44.45 8.87 27.64
N PRO A 5 43.72 9.31 26.61
CA PRO A 5 42.45 8.69 26.23
C PRO A 5 42.67 7.34 25.51
N PRO A 6 41.73 6.39 25.64
CA PRO A 6 41.80 5.10 24.95
C PRO A 6 41.43 5.19 23.46
N ASP A 7 42.05 4.28 22.71
CA ASP A 7 41.79 3.85 21.33
C ASP A 7 40.30 3.63 21.06
N ASP A 8 39.72 4.39 20.12
CA ASP A 8 38.31 4.26 19.72
C ASP A 8 38.23 3.49 18.38
N PRO A 9 37.63 2.29 18.35
CA PRO A 9 37.64 1.41 17.19
C PRO A 9 36.65 1.82 16.10
N ALA A 10 37.06 1.64 14.86
CA ALA A 10 36.23 1.78 13.67
C ALA A 10 34.99 0.85 13.69
N GLY A 11 33.80 1.45 13.49
CA GLY A 11 32.58 0.80 12.98
C GLY A 11 31.36 0.84 13.93
N PRO A 12 30.11 0.77 13.44
CA PRO A 12 29.70 0.05 12.22
C PRO A 12 28.81 0.84 11.24
N ALA A 13 28.78 0.34 10.00
CA ALA A 13 27.75 0.63 9.02
C ALA A 13 26.37 0.16 9.52
N ASP A 14 25.43 1.08 9.69
CA ASP A 14 24.02 0.72 9.86
C ASP A 14 23.15 1.26 8.74
N ARG A 15 22.45 0.30 8.13
CA ARG A 15 21.77 0.35 6.87
C ARG A 15 20.51 1.18 7.05
N ARG A 16 20.48 2.41 6.52
CA ARG A 16 19.23 3.11 6.24
C ARG A 16 18.50 2.28 5.19
N ARG A 17 17.68 1.37 5.70
CA ARG A 17 16.61 0.64 5.03
C ARG A 17 15.64 1.70 4.53
N ASP A 18 15.93 2.25 3.36
CA ASP A 18 14.95 2.94 2.54
C ASP A 18 13.91 1.88 2.16
N GLY A 19 12.97 1.68 3.09
CA GLY A 19 11.68 1.13 2.81
C GLY A 19 10.99 2.11 1.89
N SER A 20 11.40 2.10 0.61
CA SER A 20 10.51 2.37 -0.48
C SER A 20 9.34 1.42 -0.26
N ALA A 21 8.30 1.92 0.38
CA ALA A 21 6.96 1.42 0.22
C ALA A 21 6.65 1.63 -1.27
N THR A 22 7.22 0.74 -2.10
CA THR A 22 6.59 0.36 -3.33
C THR A 22 5.23 -0.09 -2.86
N ALA A 23 4.25 0.79 -3.05
CA ALA A 23 2.86 0.44 -3.04
C ALA A 23 2.74 -0.64 -4.10
N THR A 24 3.05 -1.87 -3.70
CA THR A 24 2.57 -3.05 -4.36
C THR A 24 1.07 -2.78 -4.38
N PRO A 25 0.40 -2.72 -5.54
CA PRO A 25 -1.03 -2.77 -5.55
C PRO A 25 -1.37 -4.10 -4.90
N ALA A 26 -1.53 -4.04 -3.58
CA ALA A 26 -1.97 -5.15 -2.79
C ALA A 26 -3.32 -5.44 -3.42
N ASP A 27 -3.45 -6.65 -3.94
CA ASP A 27 -4.70 -7.36 -4.14
C ASP A 27 -5.38 -7.56 -2.76
N GLY A 28 -5.45 -6.49 -1.97
CA GLY A 28 -6.18 -6.35 -0.73
C GLY A 28 -7.55 -5.80 -1.09
N PRO A 29 -8.54 -5.98 -0.19
CA PRO A 29 -9.89 -5.51 -0.44
C PRO A 29 -9.84 -4.03 -0.84
N ALA A 30 -10.34 -3.74 -2.05
CA ALA A 30 -10.49 -2.37 -2.54
C ALA A 30 -11.08 -1.52 -1.41
N PRO A 31 -10.56 -0.31 -1.16
CA PRO A 31 -10.76 0.44 0.08
C PRO A 31 -12.24 0.75 0.32
N ALA A 32 -13.01 -0.19 0.91
CA ALA A 32 -14.44 -0.12 1.20
C ALA A 32 -15.20 0.90 0.32
N GLU A 33 -15.03 0.79 -1.01
CA GLU A 33 -15.65 1.72 -1.95
C GLU A 33 -17.15 1.42 -1.96
N HIS A 34 -17.97 2.47 -1.96
CA HIS A 34 -19.42 2.32 -2.03
C HIS A 34 -19.85 2.41 -3.49
N CYS A 35 -20.86 1.63 -3.87
CA CYS A 35 -21.38 1.71 -5.22
C CYS A 35 -22.06 3.06 -5.43
N ASP A 36 -21.53 3.91 -6.31
CA ASP A 36 -22.15 5.18 -6.75
C ASP A 36 -23.63 5.07 -7.18
N HIS A 37 -24.10 3.87 -7.55
CA HIS A 37 -25.48 3.66 -7.97
C HIS A 37 -26.43 3.27 -6.85
N CYS A 38 -26.02 2.40 -5.92
CA CYS A 38 -26.90 1.86 -4.88
C CYS A 38 -26.39 2.05 -3.45
N GLY A 39 -25.16 2.54 -3.27
CA GLY A 39 -24.52 2.79 -1.98
C GLY A 39 -23.99 1.54 -1.27
N GLU A 40 -24.16 0.34 -1.84
CA GLU A 40 -23.67 -0.91 -1.24
C GLU A 40 -22.14 -0.98 -1.25
N THR A 41 -21.53 -1.61 -0.25
CA THR A 41 -20.09 -1.88 -0.17
C THR A 41 -19.69 -3.23 -0.77
N ALA A 42 -20.67 -3.95 -1.32
CA ALA A 42 -20.47 -5.23 -1.98
C ALA A 42 -19.94 -5.03 -3.41
N LEU A 43 -18.69 -4.57 -3.55
CA LEU A 43 -18.02 -4.40 -4.84
C LEU A 43 -16.86 -5.39 -4.98
N VAL A 44 -16.76 -5.96 -6.18
CA VAL A 44 -15.73 -6.94 -6.52
C VAL A 44 -15.03 -6.55 -7.81
N TRP A 45 -13.69 -6.61 -7.79
CA TRP A 45 -12.92 -6.46 -9.02
C TRP A 45 -13.02 -7.73 -9.85
N ARG A 46 -13.60 -7.61 -11.04
CA ARG A 46 -13.61 -8.67 -12.06
C ARG A 46 -12.66 -8.27 -13.18
N LYS A 47 -11.48 -8.89 -13.19
CA LYS A 47 -10.35 -8.62 -14.10
C LYS A 47 -9.82 -7.19 -14.03
N CYS A 48 -10.64 -6.25 -14.47
CA CYS A 48 -10.29 -4.86 -14.72
C CYS A 48 -11.49 -3.93 -14.54
N LYS A 49 -12.57 -4.42 -13.94
CA LYS A 49 -13.80 -3.66 -13.68
C LYS A 49 -14.22 -3.92 -12.25
N LEU A 50 -14.46 -2.85 -11.49
CA LEU A 50 -15.08 -2.90 -10.17
C LEU A 50 -16.59 -3.00 -10.38
N VAL A 51 -17.18 -4.15 -10.05
CA VAL A 51 -18.61 -4.44 -10.26
C VAL A 51 -19.28 -4.62 -8.90
N CYS A 52 -20.41 -3.95 -8.71
CA CYS A 52 -21.23 -4.16 -7.52
C CYS A 52 -21.99 -5.48 -7.63
N THR A 53 -21.86 -6.37 -6.65
CA THR A 53 -22.57 -7.66 -6.62
C THR A 53 -24.02 -7.51 -6.19
N ALA A 54 -24.40 -6.38 -5.59
CA ALA A 54 -25.77 -6.10 -5.17
C ALA A 54 -26.66 -5.64 -6.34
N CYS A 55 -26.20 -4.64 -7.10
CA CYS A 55 -26.97 -4.08 -8.22
C CYS A 55 -26.49 -4.54 -9.61
N GLY A 56 -25.31 -5.19 -9.69
CA GLY A 56 -24.71 -5.65 -10.94
C GLY A 56 -24.01 -4.55 -11.76
N ASN A 57 -23.97 -3.32 -11.28
CA ASN A 57 -23.44 -2.19 -12.04
C ASN A 57 -21.91 -2.06 -11.94
N ILE A 58 -21.27 -1.55 -12.99
CA ILE A 58 -19.83 -1.32 -13.03
C ILE A 58 -19.56 0.06 -12.43
N ASN A 59 -18.86 0.09 -11.31
CA ASN A 59 -18.53 1.32 -10.60
C ASN A 59 -17.25 1.99 -11.12
N LYS A 60 -16.22 1.19 -11.43
CA LYS A 60 -14.95 1.69 -11.96
C LYS A 60 -14.33 0.70 -12.95
N SER A 61 -13.49 1.20 -13.85
CA SER A 61 -12.72 0.38 -14.80
C SER A 61 -11.23 0.72 -14.68
N CYS A 62 -10.34 -0.27 -14.86
CA CYS A 62 -8.89 -0.08 -14.85
C CYS A 62 -8.37 0.75 -16.04
N ALA A 63 -9.20 0.98 -17.06
CA ALA A 63 -8.86 1.80 -18.23
C ALA A 63 -8.85 3.31 -17.93
N ASP A 64 -9.33 3.70 -16.74
CA ASP A 64 -9.38 5.07 -16.22
C ASP A 64 -8.23 5.37 -15.23
N LEU A 65 -7.39 4.35 -14.94
CA LEU A 65 -6.24 4.46 -14.03
C LEU A 65 -4.92 4.69 -14.76
#